data_AF-A0A1B8VXM8-F1
#
_entry.id   AF-A0A1B8VXM8-F1
#
_cell.length_a   1.000
_cell.length_b   1.000
_cell.length_c   1.000
_cell.angle_alpha   90.00
_cell.angle_beta   90.00
_cell.angle_gamma   90.00
#
_symmetry.space_group_name_H-M   'P 1'
#
loop_
_entity.id
_entity.type
_entity.pdbx_description
1 polymer ?
#
loop_
_entity_poly.entity_id
_entity_poly.type
_entity_poly.pdbx_seq_one_letter_code
_entity_poly.pdbx_strand_id
1 'polypeptide(L)'
;MLKEGIIGPYDKESKMRPVIRDAEEQTAHEQAEMLNKMKRYICEHRAAKSSELREVFSIRKEKVLEYMQQLVEEGFLYAPTSTKGGYTLVWDEEQTSQFLMNGNQD
;
A
#
# COMPACT_ATOMS: atom_id res chain seq x y z
N MET A 1 -23.10 -13.71 23.60
CA MET A 1 -22.49 -12.39 23.86
C MET A 1 -22.69 -11.55 22.62
N LEU A 2 -23.58 -10.56 22.68
CA LEU A 2 -23.92 -9.67 21.56
C LEU A 2 -22.81 -8.61 21.46
N LYS A 3 -22.03 -8.63 20.37
CA LYS A 3 -21.14 -7.50 20.04
C LYS A 3 -21.99 -6.44 19.36
N GLU A 4 -22.30 -5.39 20.10
CA GLU A 4 -23.11 -4.25 19.67
C GLU A 4 -22.43 -3.52 18.51
N GLY A 5 -23.04 -3.61 17.32
CA GLY A 5 -22.72 -2.76 16.18
C GLY A 5 -23.31 -1.36 16.38
N ILE A 6 -22.45 -0.36 16.56
CA ILE A 6 -22.84 1.05 16.67
C ILE A 6 -23.20 1.55 15.26
N ILE A 7 -24.49 1.66 14.99
CA ILE A 7 -25.06 2.16 13.73
C ILE A 7 -25.04 3.70 13.76
N GLY A 8 -24.41 4.34 12.76
CA GLY A 8 -24.46 5.80 12.57
C GLY A 8 -25.86 6.34 12.25
N PRO A 9 -26.10 7.67 12.29
CA PRO A 9 -27.40 8.25 11.97
C PRO A 9 -27.83 7.85 10.54
N TYR A 10 -29.10 7.46 10.42
CA TYR A 10 -29.69 6.97 9.18
C TYR A 10 -29.71 8.06 8.10
N ASP A 11 -28.97 7.85 7.02
CA ASP A 11 -28.98 8.74 5.86
C ASP A 11 -30.24 8.48 5.00
N LYS A 12 -31.15 9.45 4.98
CA LYS A 12 -32.45 9.34 4.29
C LYS A 12 -32.34 9.43 2.76
N GLU A 13 -31.22 9.90 2.24
CA GLU A 13 -31.04 10.16 0.81
C GLU A 13 -30.65 8.89 0.06
N SER A 14 -29.72 8.11 0.61
CA SER A 14 -29.26 6.85 0.00
C SER A 14 -30.10 5.61 0.38
N LYS A 15 -31.06 5.71 1.31
CA LYS A 15 -31.79 4.55 1.92
C LYS A 15 -30.87 3.42 2.41
N MET A 16 -29.58 3.70 2.58
CA MET A 16 -28.57 2.76 3.03
C MET A 16 -27.93 3.35 4.29
N ARG A 17 -27.70 2.51 5.29
CA ARG A 17 -26.87 2.92 6.43
C ARG A 17 -25.43 2.96 5.93
N PRO A 18 -24.76 4.13 5.88
CA PRO A 18 -23.33 4.15 5.61
C PRO A 18 -22.67 3.31 6.70
N VAL A 19 -21.98 2.26 6.29
CA VAL A 19 -21.19 1.46 7.23
C VAL A 19 -20.14 2.41 7.76
N ILE A 20 -20.19 2.73 9.06
CA ILE A 20 -19.01 3.25 9.74
C ILE A 20 -18.06 2.06 9.70
N ARG A 21 -17.26 1.94 8.64
CA ARG A 21 -16.13 1.02 8.66
C ARG A 21 -15.32 1.43 9.88
N ASP A 22 -15.06 0.47 10.77
CA ASP A 22 -14.22 0.67 11.93
C ASP A 22 -13.00 1.49 11.50
N ALA A 23 -12.57 2.47 12.28
CA ALA A 23 -11.45 3.34 11.91
C ALA A 23 -10.19 2.54 11.51
N GLU A 24 -10.08 1.32 12.04
CA GLU A 24 -9.09 0.30 11.70
C GLU A 24 -9.23 -0.23 10.25
N GLU A 25 -10.44 -0.51 9.77
CA GLU A 25 -10.70 -0.95 8.38
C GLU A 25 -10.42 0.17 7.37
N GLN A 26 -10.75 1.42 7.69
CA GLN A 26 -10.42 2.57 6.83
C GLN A 26 -8.90 2.74 6.73
N THR A 27 -8.20 2.68 7.85
CA THR A 27 -6.74 2.77 7.89
C THR A 27 -6.08 1.62 7.12
N ALA A 28 -6.61 0.40 7.22
CA ALA A 28 -6.10 -0.75 6.48
C ALA A 28 -6.29 -0.61 4.96
N HIS A 29 -7.44 -0.08 4.53
CA HIS A 29 -7.70 0.19 3.12
C HIS A 29 -6.76 1.26 2.56
N GLU A 30 -6.57 2.37 3.29
CA GLU A 30 -5.63 3.43 2.91
C GLU A 30 -4.18 2.91 2.83
N GLN A 31 -3.76 2.04 3.76
CA GLN A 31 -2.45 1.39 3.68
C GLN A 31 -2.32 0.50 2.43
N ALA A 32 -3.34 -0.30 2.12
CA ALA A 32 -3.33 -1.17 0.95
C ALA A 32 -3.23 -0.37 -0.35
N GLU A 33 -4.00 0.73 -0.46
CA GLU A 33 -3.91 1.66 -1.59
C GLU A 33 -2.51 2.28 -1.72
N MET A 34 -1.94 2.70 -0.59
CA MET A 34 -0.61 3.28 -0.53
C MET A 34 0.48 2.31 -0.99
N LEU A 35 0.41 1.06 -0.51
CA LEU A 35 1.30 -0.02 -0.92
C LEU A 35 1.19 -0.28 -2.42
N ASN A 36 -0.02 -0.29 -2.96
CA ASN A 36 -0.24 -0.52 -4.38
C ASN A 36 0.38 0.62 -5.23
N LYS A 37 0.19 1.87 -4.82
CA LYS A 37 0.86 3.03 -5.46
C LYS A 37 2.38 2.93 -5.38
N MET A 38 2.93 2.49 -4.23
CA MET A 38 4.37 2.27 -4.09
C MET A 38 4.87 1.14 -5.01
N LYS A 39 4.16 0.00 -5.09
CA LYS A 39 4.50 -1.10 -6.01
C LYS A 39 4.57 -0.59 -7.44
N ARG A 40 3.53 0.15 -7.88
CA ARG A 40 3.48 0.75 -9.22
C ARG A 40 4.66 1.69 -9.46
N TYR A 41 4.94 2.60 -8.54
CA TYR A 41 6.07 3.53 -8.66
C TYR A 41 7.42 2.80 -8.76
N ILE A 42 7.66 1.79 -7.91
CA ILE A 42 8.89 1.01 -7.92
C ILE A 42 9.02 0.24 -9.25
N CYS A 43 7.92 -0.32 -9.76
CA CYS A 43 7.87 -0.98 -11.05
C CYS A 43 8.20 -0.02 -12.21
N GLU A 44 7.61 1.18 -12.23
CA GLU A 44 7.80 2.19 -13.28
C GLU A 44 9.22 2.78 -13.28
N HIS A 45 9.74 3.12 -12.10
CA HIS A 45 11.02 3.83 -11.96
C HIS A 45 12.21 2.91 -11.68
N ARG A 46 11.99 1.61 -11.45
CA ARG A 46 13.02 0.66 -10.97
C ARG A 46 13.75 1.16 -9.72
N ALA A 47 13.07 1.99 -8.91
CA ALA A 47 13.66 2.68 -7.78
C ALA A 47 12.96 2.25 -6.48
N ALA A 48 13.65 1.46 -5.67
CA ALA A 48 13.20 1.04 -4.33
C ALA A 48 14.06 1.70 -3.24
N LYS A 49 14.23 3.02 -3.30
CA LYS A 49 14.96 3.78 -2.27
C LYS A 49 13.98 4.47 -1.34
N SER A 50 14.15 4.25 -0.04
CA SER A 50 13.31 4.88 0.99
C SER A 50 13.36 6.41 0.97
N SER A 51 14.50 7.00 0.60
CA SER A 51 14.63 8.45 0.44
C SER A 51 13.76 8.99 -0.70
N GLU A 52 13.73 8.31 -1.86
CA GLU A 52 12.93 8.77 -3.01
C GLU A 52 11.44 8.55 -2.74
N LEU A 53 11.06 7.39 -2.20
CA LEU A 53 9.67 7.13 -1.80
C LEU A 53 9.16 8.15 -0.78
N ARG A 54 10.02 8.57 0.16
CA ARG A 54 9.67 9.64 1.10
C ARG A 54 9.35 10.95 0.38
N GLU A 55 10.13 11.33 -0.62
CA GLU A 55 9.93 12.59 -1.36
C GLU A 55 8.70 12.52 -2.27
N VAL A 56 8.54 11.42 -3.00
CA VAL A 56 7.44 11.21 -3.94
C VAL A 56 6.09 11.15 -3.22
N PHE A 57 6.03 10.39 -2.13
CA PHE A 57 4.79 10.15 -1.41
C PHE A 57 4.57 11.13 -0.25
N SER A 58 5.55 12.00 0.04
CA SER A 58 5.50 12.98 1.12
C SER A 58 5.09 12.39 2.48
N ILE A 59 5.54 11.17 2.77
CA ILE A 59 5.26 10.46 4.03
C ILE A 59 6.49 10.41 4.95
N ARG A 60 6.26 10.14 6.24
CA ARG A 60 7.34 10.01 7.21
C ARG A 60 8.24 8.81 6.89
N LYS A 61 9.53 8.94 7.17
CA LYS A 61 10.53 7.88 6.94
C LYS A 61 10.13 6.56 7.62
N GLU A 62 9.60 6.63 8.85
CA GLU A 62 9.11 5.45 9.58
C GLU A 62 8.05 4.70 8.79
N LYS A 63 7.03 5.41 8.28
CA LYS A 63 5.97 4.83 7.45
C LYS A 63 6.50 4.22 6.16
N VAL A 64 7.47 4.87 5.51
CA VAL A 64 8.13 4.28 4.33
C VAL A 64 8.79 2.96 4.67
N LEU A 65 9.52 2.89 5.79
CA LEU A 65 10.18 1.66 6.22
C LEU A 65 9.18 0.55 6.56
N GLU A 66 8.05 0.89 7.19
CA GLU A 66 6.95 -0.06 7.44
C GLU A 66 6.42 -0.65 6.12
N TYR A 67 6.10 0.20 5.15
CA TYR A 67 5.61 -0.27 3.85
C TYR A 67 6.67 -1.10 3.10
N MET A 68 7.93 -0.69 3.14
CA MET A 68 9.01 -1.45 2.51
C MET A 68 9.22 -2.81 3.18
N GLN A 69 9.05 -2.93 4.49
CA GLN A 69 9.05 -4.23 5.17
C GLN A 69 7.89 -5.09 4.70
N GLN A 70 6.67 -4.56 4.63
CA GLN A 70 5.52 -5.31 4.12
C GLN A 70 5.76 -5.81 2.68
N LEU A 71 6.34 -4.98 1.82
CA LEU A 71 6.72 -5.38 0.46
C LEU A 71 7.78 -6.49 0.43
N VAL A 72 8.68 -6.52 1.42
CA VAL A 72 9.66 -7.61 1.57
C VAL A 72 8.98 -8.89 2.05
N GLU A 73 8.07 -8.79 3.02
CA GLU A 73 7.29 -9.93 3.53
C GLU A 73 6.37 -10.53 2.45
N GLU A 74 5.82 -9.71 1.57
CA GLU A 74 5.06 -10.14 0.39
C GLU A 74 5.94 -10.76 -0.71
N GLY A 75 7.27 -10.70 -0.60
CA GLY A 75 8.19 -11.19 -1.63
C GLY A 75 8.27 -10.29 -2.86
N PHE A 76 7.85 -9.03 -2.76
CA PHE A 76 7.97 -8.04 -3.84
C PHE A 76 9.36 -7.37 -3.87
N LEU A 77 9.95 -7.12 -2.69
CA LEU A 77 11.29 -6.56 -2.53
C LEU A 77 12.23 -7.52 -1.80
N TYR A 78 13.51 -7.48 -2.14
CA TYR A 78 14.57 -8.05 -1.33
C TYR A 78 14.94 -7.05 -0.22
N ALA A 79 15.08 -7.60 0.99
CA ALA A 79 15.63 -6.85 2.11
C ALA A 79 17.03 -6.31 1.76
N PRO A 80 17.39 -5.11 2.24
CA PRO A 80 18.72 -4.57 2.00
C PRO A 80 19.78 -5.47 2.63
N THR A 81 20.64 -6.05 1.80
CA THR A 81 21.77 -6.88 2.25
C THR A 81 22.86 -6.08 2.94
N SER A 82 22.83 -4.75 2.81
CA SER A 82 23.80 -3.85 3.45
C SER A 82 23.23 -2.44 3.60
N THR A 83 23.77 -1.66 4.54
CA THR A 83 23.36 -0.26 4.81
C THR A 83 23.50 0.65 3.58
N LYS A 84 24.33 0.27 2.60
CA LYS A 84 24.50 0.94 1.30
C LYS A 84 23.74 0.29 0.14
N GLY A 85 23.24 -0.93 0.32
CA GLY A 85 22.69 -1.76 -0.75
C GLY A 85 21.29 -1.36 -1.21
N GLY A 86 20.50 -0.67 -0.36
CA GLY A 86 19.11 -0.33 -0.68
C GLY A 86 18.23 -1.58 -0.82
N TYR A 87 16.93 -1.36 -1.08
CA TYR A 87 16.02 -2.47 -1.40
C TYR A 87 16.13 -2.76 -2.90
N THR A 88 15.98 -4.02 -3.27
CA THR A 88 16.04 -4.46 -4.67
C THR A 88 14.72 -5.08 -5.05
N LEU A 89 14.22 -4.82 -6.25
CA LEU A 89 13.01 -5.46 -6.75
C LEU A 89 13.26 -6.96 -6.98
N VAL A 90 12.35 -7.82 -6.49
CA VAL A 90 12.39 -9.27 -6.71
C VAL A 90 11.90 -9.62 -8.11
N TRP A 91 10.90 -8.89 -8.59
CA TRP A 91 10.24 -9.14 -9.86
C TRP A 91 11.13 -8.82 -11.06
N ASP A 92 11.16 -9.76 -12.00
CA ASP A 92 11.76 -9.57 -13.31
C ASP A 92 10.97 -8.57 -14.18
N GLU A 93 11.57 -8.20 -15.31
CA GLU A 93 10.99 -7.22 -16.21
C GLU A 93 9.62 -7.62 -16.76
N GLU A 94 9.43 -8.92 -17.01
CA GLU A 94 8.17 -9.47 -17.49
C GLU A 94 7.07 -9.39 -16.43
N GLN A 95 7.35 -9.78 -15.19
CA GLN A 95 6.40 -9.71 -14.07
C GLN A 95 6.00 -8.26 -13.76
N THR A 96 7.00 -7.36 -13.79
CA THR A 96 6.80 -5.91 -13.64
C THR A 96 5.86 -5.38 -14.72
N SER A 97 6.11 -5.74 -15.98
CA SER A 97 5.31 -5.27 -17.12
C SER A 97 3.89 -5.82 -17.09
N GLN A 98 3.71 -7.10 -16.73
CA GLN A 98 2.40 -7.72 -16.54
C GLN A 98 1.60 -7.02 -15.46
N PHE A 99 2.23 -6.65 -14.34
CA PHE A 99 1.57 -5.90 -13.27
C PHE A 99 1.17 -4.49 -13.71
N LEU A 100 2.05 -3.78 -14.43
CA LEU A 100 1.74 -2.46 -14.96
C LEU A 100 0.66 -2.49 -16.04
N MET A 101 0.60 -3.55 -16.86
CA MET A 101 -0.47 -3.75 -17.86
C MET A 101 -1.81 -4.14 -17.23
N ASN A 102 -1.83 -5.04 -16.23
CA ASN A 102 -3.05 -5.48 -15.57
C ASN A 102 -3.60 -4.44 -14.57
N GLY A 103 -2.74 -3.59 -13.98
CA GLY A 103 -3.15 -2.51 -13.08
C GLY A 103 -3.91 -1.35 -13.74
N ASN A 104 -4.30 -1.49 -15.01
CA ASN A 104 -5.14 -0.57 -15.78
C ASN A 104 -6.57 -1.11 -16.04
N GLN A 105 -6.95 -2.26 -15.45
CA GLN A 105 -8.34 -2.73 -15.42
C GLN A 105 -8.92 -2.63 -14.01
N ASP A 106 -9.37 -1.42 -13.64
CA ASP A 106 -10.52 -1.24 -12.74
C ASP A 106 -11.44 -0.19 -13.36
#